data_AF-A0A7K4CVK6-F1
#
_entry.id   AF-A0A7K4CVK6-F1
#
_cell.length_a   1.000
_cell.length_b   1.000
_cell.length_c   1.000
_cell.angle_alpha   90.00
_cell.angle_beta   90.00
_cell.angle_gamma   90.00
#
_symmetry.space_group_name_H-M   'P 1'
#
loop_
_entity.id
_entity.type
_entity.pdbx_description
1 polymer ?
#
loop_
_entity_poly.entity_id
_entity_poly.type
_entity_poly.pdbx_seq_one_letter_code
_entity_poly.pdbx_strand_id
1 'polypeptide(L)' 'MAKNILSCRLGSYGAFAMHAYEHLAEIGVRYIETSVPQGAEAIDMLKDILDEFKIQVASFQVGFDPLGKNFQK' A
#
# COMPACT_ATOMS: atom_id res chain seq x y z
N MET A 1 -25.21 -5.04 -11.20
CA MET A 1 -24.74 -5.71 -9.96
C MET A 1 -23.61 -4.88 -9.37
N ALA A 2 -23.58 -4.67 -8.06
CA ALA A 2 -22.44 -4.03 -7.41
C ALA A 2 -21.22 -4.98 -7.47
N LYS A 3 -20.07 -4.48 -7.94
CA LYS A 3 -18.82 -5.22 -7.97
C LYS A 3 -18.03 -4.87 -6.72
N ASN A 4 -17.81 -5.85 -5.84
CA ASN A 4 -16.97 -5.67 -4.67
C ASN A 4 -15.49 -5.60 -5.11
N ILE A 5 -14.73 -4.71 -4.49
CA ILE A 5 -13.28 -4.58 -4.69
C ILE A 5 -12.57 -5.25 -3.52
N LEU A 6 -11.66 -6.19 -3.82
CA LEU A 6 -10.78 -6.79 -2.82
C LEU A 6 -9.50 -5.98 -2.73
N SER A 7 -9.21 -5.45 -1.53
CA SER A 7 -7.98 -4.72 -1.22
C SER A 7 -7.24 -5.39 -0.06
N CYS A 8 -5.90 -5.44 -0.14
CA CYS A 8 -5.07 -5.98 0.92
C CYS A 8 -4.24 -4.88 1.62
N ARG A 9 -4.31 -4.83 2.95
CA ARG A 9 -3.39 -4.05 3.77
C ARG A 9 -2.01 -4.72 3.78
N LEU A 10 -1.00 -4.06 3.23
CA LEU A 10 0.36 -4.61 3.14
C LEU A 10 0.96 -4.99 4.50
N GLY A 11 0.63 -4.23 5.55
CA GLY A 11 1.07 -4.52 6.92
C GLY A 11 0.66 -5.91 7.43
N SER A 12 -0.36 -6.54 6.84
CA SER A 12 -0.79 -7.90 7.20
C SER A 12 0.24 -8.98 6.83
N TYR A 13 1.19 -8.68 5.94
CA TYR A 13 2.28 -9.60 5.57
C TYR A 13 3.44 -9.61 6.58
N GLY A 14 3.49 -8.65 7.50
CA GLY A 14 4.53 -8.57 8.53
C GLY A 14 5.94 -8.57 7.93
N ALA A 15 6.77 -9.54 8.33
CA ALA A 15 8.16 -9.68 7.86
C ALA A 15 8.28 -9.94 6.34
N PHE A 16 7.19 -10.36 5.67
CA PHE A 16 7.16 -10.68 4.24
C PHE A 16 6.57 -9.55 3.38
N ALA A 17 6.49 -8.33 3.90
CA ALA A 17 5.88 -7.20 3.19
C ALA A 17 6.48 -6.95 1.79
N MET A 18 7.78 -7.23 1.59
CA MET A 18 8.43 -7.08 0.29
C MET A 18 7.92 -8.07 -0.77
N HIS A 19 7.48 -9.26 -0.35
CA HIS A 19 6.90 -10.27 -1.24
C HIS A 19 5.40 -10.08 -1.46
N ALA A 20 4.77 -9.12 -0.77
CA ALA A 20 3.34 -8.93 -0.83
C ALA A 20 2.86 -8.58 -2.24
N TYR A 21 3.60 -7.73 -2.96
CA TYR A 21 3.21 -7.27 -4.29
C TYR A 21 3.15 -8.40 -5.31
N GLU A 22 4.20 -9.24 -5.34
CA GLU A 22 4.28 -10.43 -6.19
C GLU A 22 3.16 -11.42 -5.85
N HIS A 23 3.03 -11.80 -4.58
CA HIS A 23 2.02 -12.77 -4.16
C HIS A 23 0.59 -12.29 -4.42
N LEU A 24 0.28 -11.01 -4.17
CA LEU A 24 -1.04 -10.45 -4.47
C LEU A 24 -1.35 -10.50 -5.96
N ALA A 25 -0.36 -10.21 -6.80
CA ALA A 25 -0.50 -10.30 -8.25
C ALA A 25 -0.82 -11.74 -8.69
N GLU A 26 -0.13 -12.74 -8.14
CA GLU A 26 -0.34 -14.17 -8.41
C GLU A 26 -1.75 -14.64 -8.05
N ILE A 27 -2.28 -14.24 -6.89
CA ILE A 27 -3.61 -14.66 -6.43
C ILE A 27 -4.78 -13.81 -6.98
N GLY A 28 -4.48 -12.86 -7.87
CA GLY A 28 -5.50 -12.05 -8.54
C GLY A 28 -6.02 -10.85 -7.75
N VAL A 29 -5.40 -10.50 -6.61
CA VAL A 29 -5.70 -9.26 -5.90
C VAL A 29 -4.99 -8.10 -6.59
N ARG A 30 -5.73 -7.03 -6.89
CA ARG A 30 -5.22 -5.90 -7.69
C ARG A 30 -5.22 -4.58 -6.94
N TYR A 31 -5.73 -4.55 -5.71
CA TYR A 31 -5.80 -3.34 -4.90
C TYR A 31 -5.10 -3.53 -3.56
N ILE A 32 -4.43 -2.47 -3.11
CA ILE A 32 -3.72 -2.46 -1.84
C ILE A 32 -4.10 -1.25 -0.98
N GLU A 33 -3.88 -1.41 0.32
CA GLU A 33 -3.80 -0.33 1.29
C GLU A 33 -2.36 -0.24 1.81
N THR A 34 -1.77 0.96 1.72
CA THR A 34 -0.38 1.24 2.13
C THR A 34 -0.28 2.55 2.89
N SER A 35 0.85 2.83 3.55
CA SER A 35 1.11 4.14 4.15
C SER A 35 1.34 5.20 3.06
N VAL A 36 1.06 6.47 3.38
CA VAL A 36 1.39 7.58 2.47
C VAL A 36 2.91 7.64 2.23
N PRO A 37 3.40 7.50 0.99
CA PRO A 37 4.83 7.63 0.70
C PRO A 37 5.31 9.04 1.05
N GLN A 38 6.49 9.14 1.66
CA GLN A 38 7.07 10.41 2.10
C GLN A 38 8.23 10.79 1.16
N GLY A 39 8.10 11.93 0.47
CA GLY A 39 9.11 12.43 -0.46
C GLY A 39 9.00 11.85 -1.88
N ALA A 40 9.68 12.50 -2.84
CA ALA A 40 9.58 12.16 -4.26
C ALA A 40 10.11 10.76 -4.59
N GLU A 41 11.24 10.38 -4.00
CA GLU A 41 11.87 9.06 -4.21
C GLU A 41 10.93 7.91 -3.82
N ALA A 42 10.28 8.01 -2.66
CA ALA A 42 9.33 7.00 -2.21
C ALA A 42 8.08 6.94 -3.09
N ILE A 43 7.65 8.07 -3.65
CA ILE A 43 6.52 8.13 -4.59
C ILE A 43 6.89 7.41 -5.89
N ASP A 44 8.07 7.66 -6.43
CA ASP A 44 8.50 7.07 -7.70
C ASP A 44 8.78 5.58 -7.56
N MET A 45 9.45 5.14 -6.47
CA MET A 45 9.58 3.71 -6.17
C MET A 45 8.22 3.01 -6.04
N LEU A 46 7.24 3.66 -5.38
CA LEU A 46 5.91 3.08 -5.28
C LEU A 46 5.25 2.96 -6.66
N LYS A 47 5.35 3.97 -7.52
CA LYS A 47 4.79 3.90 -8.89
C LYS A 47 5.40 2.75 -9.69
N ASP A 48 6.73 2.60 -9.65
CA ASP A 48 7.43 1.55 -10.37
C ASP A 48 6.95 0.16 -9.94
N ILE A 49 6.81 -0.07 -8.63
CA ILE A 49 6.27 -1.33 -8.07
C ILE A 49 4.82 -1.56 -8.53
N LEU A 50 3.96 -0.54 -8.47
CA LEU A 50 2.56 -0.67 -8.88
C LEU A 50 2.44 -1.05 -10.36
N ASP A 51 3.28 -0.45 -11.21
CA ASP A 51 3.33 -0.70 -12.64
C ASP A 51 3.93 -2.07 -12.99
N GLU A 52 4.95 -2.52 -12.26
CA GLU A 52 5.56 -3.84 -12.41
C GLU A 52 4.54 -4.96 -12.12
N PHE A 53 3.89 -4.91 -10.96
CA PHE A 53 2.98 -5.97 -10.50
C PHE A 53 1.52 -5.78 -10.96
N LYS A 54 1.23 -4.73 -11.74
CA LYS A 54 -0.11 -4.39 -12.24
C LYS A 54 -1.16 -4.30 -11.14
N ILE A 55 -0.79 -3.64 -10.05
CA ILE A 55 -1.64 -3.41 -8.86
C ILE A 55 -1.88 -1.90 -8.67
N GLN A 56 -2.87 -1.55 -7.86
CA GLN A 56 -3.29 -0.17 -7.63
C GLN A 56 -3.48 0.10 -6.14
N VAL A 57 -3.25 1.34 -5.70
CA VAL A 57 -3.59 1.75 -4.33
C VAL A 57 -5.07 2.12 -4.28
N ALA A 58 -5.83 1.48 -3.38
CA ALA A 58 -7.23 1.83 -3.12
C ALA A 58 -7.39 2.77 -1.93
N SER A 59 -6.49 2.70 -0.94
CA SER A 59 -6.53 3.54 0.25
C SER A 59 -5.13 3.78 0.82
N PHE A 60 -4.97 4.90 1.52
CA PHE A 60 -3.76 5.22 2.27
C PHE A 60 -4.02 5.21 3.78
N GLN A 61 -3.08 4.65 4.53
CA GLN A 61 -2.99 4.81 5.98
C GLN A 61 -2.30 6.13 6.29
N VAL A 62 -3.01 6.98 7.02
CA VAL A 62 -2.49 8.25 7.53
C VAL A 62 -2.37 8.14 9.04
N GLY A 63 -1.18 8.44 9.57
CA GLY A 63 -1.02 8.61 11.01
C GLY A 63 -1.82 9.84 11.45
N PHE A 64 -2.83 9.62 12.28
CA PHE A 64 -3.63 10.70 12.86
C PHE A 64 -3.34 10.79 14.35
N ASP A 65 -2.73 11.88 14.78
CA ASP A 65 -2.55 12.22 16.19
C ASP A 65 -3.45 13.44 16.52
N PRO A 66 -4.60 13.24 17.18
CA PRO A 66 -5.50 14.34 17.52
C PRO A 66 -4.92 15.30 18.57
N LEU A 67 -3.81 14.95 19.23
CA LEU A 67 -3.19 15.73 20.30
C LEU A 67 -1.85 16.37 19.88
N GLY A 68 -1.40 16.13 18.64
CA GLY A 68 -0.23 16.79 18.03
C GLY A 68 1.09 16.57 18.75
N LYS A 69 1.27 15.44 19.45
CA LYS A 69 2.44 15.22 20.31
C LYS A 69 3.63 14.61 19.59
N ASN A 70 3.48 14.01 18.40
CA ASN A 70 4.62 13.41 17.69
C ASN A 70 4.48 13.44 16.16
N PHE A 71 5.17 14.37 15.50
CA PHE A 71 5.61 14.20 14.11
C PHE A 71 7.10 14.54 14.00
N GLN A 72 7.93 13.67 14.57
CA GLN A 72 9.30 13.49 14.10
C GLN A 72 9.49 12.00 13.84
N LYS A 73 9.57 11.63 12.57
CA LYS A 73 10.28 10.45 12.12
C LYS A 73 11.42 10.93 11.23
#